data_AF-A0A6A4BX82-F1
#
_entry.id   AF-A0A6A4BX82-F1
#
_cell.length_a   1.000
_cell.length_b   1.000
_cell.length_c   1.000
_cell.angle_alpha   90.00
_cell.angle_beta   90.00
_cell.angle_gamma   90.00
#
_symmetry.space_group_name_H-M   'P 1'
#
loop_
_entity.id
_entity.type
_entity.pdbx_description
1 polymer ?
#
loop_
_entity_poly.entity_id
_entity_poly.type
_entity_poly.pdbx_seq_one_letter_code
_entity_poly.pdbx_strand_id
1 'polypeptide(L)'
;MPKRVSWREIAVDVDATEGEAVVARLKSFDIDKSQTMGCSICPGADHKMRYRLLECSSETCKGVSPVKCTWRGKMVTCLDSEHVSIFEFGEHSSATASPGHKKLSLAQKAFCRDLA
;
A
#
# COMPACT_ATOMS: atom_id res chain seq x y z
N MET A 1 24.25 -2.43 9.93
CA MET A 1 23.43 -1.97 8.78
C MET A 1 22.02 -2.52 8.92
N PRO A 2 20.96 -1.73 8.65
CA PRO A 2 19.60 -2.25 8.64
C PRO A 2 19.50 -3.42 7.66
N LYS A 3 18.87 -4.53 8.05
CA LYS A 3 18.67 -5.68 7.15
C LYS A 3 17.85 -5.23 5.95
N ARG A 4 18.36 -5.49 4.74
CA ARG A 4 17.64 -5.18 3.50
C ARG A 4 16.46 -6.15 3.37
N VAL A 5 15.24 -5.62 3.36
CA VAL A 5 14.03 -6.40 3.11
C VAL A 5 13.93 -6.66 1.61
N SER A 6 13.81 -7.93 1.22
CA SER A 6 13.58 -8.36 -0.17
C SER A 6 12.10 -8.25 -0.49
N TRP A 7 11.66 -7.04 -0.84
CA TRP A 7 10.29 -6.77 -1.27
C TRP A 7 9.97 -7.50 -2.58
N ARG A 8 8.86 -8.26 -2.61
CA ARG A 8 8.29 -8.81 -3.84
C ARG A 8 7.38 -7.78 -4.47
N GLU A 9 7.44 -7.67 -5.79
CA GLU A 9 6.63 -6.74 -6.57
C GLU A 9 5.23 -7.30 -6.79
N ILE A 10 4.20 -6.49 -6.50
CA ILE A 10 2.80 -6.82 -6.84
C ILE A 10 2.38 -6.02 -8.08
N ALA A 11 2.72 -4.73 -8.10
CA ALA A 11 2.51 -3.83 -9.22
C ALA A 11 3.59 -2.75 -9.19
N VAL A 12 4.12 -2.35 -10.34
CA VAL A 12 5.21 -1.37 -10.44
C VAL A 12 4.82 -0.32 -11.46
N ASP A 13 4.94 0.94 -11.06
CA ASP A 13 4.65 2.13 -11.88
C ASP A 13 3.34 2.04 -12.67
N VAL A 14 2.27 1.67 -11.96
CA VAL A 14 0.91 1.61 -12.53
C VAL A 14 0.15 2.89 -12.22
N ASP A 15 -0.84 3.22 -13.05
CA ASP A 15 -1.68 4.38 -12.80
C ASP A 15 -2.51 4.22 -11.52
N ALA A 16 -3.14 5.32 -11.07
CA ALA A 16 -3.92 5.35 -9.84
C ALA A 16 -5.10 4.36 -9.83
N THR A 17 -5.71 4.10 -11.00
CA THR A 17 -6.88 3.22 -11.14
C THR A 17 -6.47 1.76 -11.01
N GLU A 18 -5.45 1.33 -11.74
CA GLU A 18 -4.87 -0.01 -11.61
C GLU A 18 -4.34 -0.24 -10.19
N GLY A 19 -3.66 0.77 -9.63
CA GLY A 19 -3.19 0.76 -8.26
C GLY A 19 -4.30 0.55 -7.23
N GLU A 20 -5.43 1.25 -7.38
CA GLU A 20 -6.60 1.08 -6.51
C GLU A 20 -7.19 -0.32 -6.62
N ALA A 21 -7.27 -0.89 -7.84
CA ALA A 21 -7.73 -2.26 -8.06
C ALA A 21 -6.83 -3.30 -7.39
N VAL A 22 -5.51 -3.12 -7.44
CA VAL A 22 -4.55 -3.97 -6.72
C VAL A 22 -4.76 -3.86 -5.21
N VAL A 23 -4.85 -2.64 -4.68
CA VAL A 23 -5.08 -2.39 -3.25
C VAL A 23 -6.39 -3.01 -2.76
N ALA A 24 -7.45 -2.96 -3.57
CA ALA A 24 -8.75 -3.52 -3.24
C ALA A 24 -8.75 -5.05 -3.08
N ARG A 25 -7.82 -5.74 -3.77
CA ARG A 25 -7.64 -7.19 -3.67
C ARG A 25 -6.82 -7.64 -2.46
N LEU A 26 -6.07 -6.73 -1.85
CA LEU A 26 -5.29 -7.02 -0.64
C LEU A 26 -6.24 -7.27 0.55
N LYS A 27 -5.77 -8.07 1.51
CA LYS A 27 -6.46 -8.20 2.80
C LYS A 27 -6.44 -6.88 3.55
N SER A 28 -7.34 -6.72 4.53
CA SER A 28 -7.32 -5.58 5.45
C SER A 28 -5.91 -5.31 5.98
N PHE A 29 -5.51 -4.05 5.86
CA PHE A 29 -4.21 -3.56 6.30
C PHE A 29 -4.34 -2.14 6.85
N ASP A 30 -3.43 -1.81 7.76
CA ASP A 30 -3.26 -0.47 8.30
C ASP A 30 -1.96 0.15 7.78
N ILE A 31 -1.86 1.48 7.86
CA ILE A 31 -0.66 2.22 7.49
C ILE A 31 0.21 2.39 8.75
N ASP A 32 1.26 1.58 8.85
CA ASP A 32 2.27 1.63 9.93
C ASP A 32 3.13 2.90 9.83
N LYS A 33 3.50 3.30 8.60
CA LYS A 33 4.28 4.51 8.36
C LYS A 33 3.84 5.22 7.10
N SER A 34 3.88 6.55 7.11
CA SER A 34 3.59 7.40 5.96
C SER A 34 4.53 8.61 5.99
N GLN A 35 5.36 8.77 4.95
CA GLN A 35 6.27 9.91 4.82
C GLN A 35 6.39 10.35 3.37
N THR A 36 6.87 11.57 3.16
CA THR A 36 7.26 12.06 1.84
C THR A 36 8.76 11.87 1.62
N MET A 37 9.16 11.61 0.38
CA MET A 37 10.56 11.52 -0.02
C MET A 37 10.72 11.90 -1.50
N GLY A 38 11.95 12.06 -1.98
CA GLY A 38 12.21 12.30 -3.42
C GLY A 38 11.61 11.17 -4.27
N CYS A 39 11.02 11.52 -5.41
CA CYS A 39 10.34 10.54 -6.25
C CYS A 39 11.33 9.58 -6.90
N SER A 40 11.12 8.28 -6.73
CA SER A 40 11.88 7.24 -7.43
C SER A 40 11.17 6.71 -8.68
N ILE A 41 9.89 7.09 -8.89
CA ILE A 41 9.11 6.71 -10.07
C ILE A 41 9.49 7.60 -11.26
N CYS A 42 9.79 8.88 -11.01
CA CYS A 42 10.19 9.84 -12.03
C CYS A 42 11.67 10.23 -11.84
N PRO A 43 12.62 9.54 -12.49
CA PRO A 43 14.05 9.83 -12.34
C PRO A 43 14.36 11.27 -12.70
N GLY A 44 15.07 11.98 -11.82
CA GLY A 44 15.51 13.36 -12.06
C GLY A 44 14.45 14.45 -11.80
N ALA A 45 13.23 14.09 -11.42
CA ALA A 45 12.20 15.05 -11.04
C ALA A 45 12.40 15.58 -9.60
N ASP A 46 12.08 16.86 -9.36
CA ASP A 46 12.17 17.48 -8.01
C ASP A 46 10.89 17.28 -7.16
N HIS A 47 9.82 16.78 -7.78
CA HIS A 47 8.59 16.47 -7.04
C HIS A 47 8.81 15.31 -6.04
N LYS A 48 7.87 15.19 -5.09
CA LYS A 48 7.94 14.19 -4.02
C LYS A 48 7.05 12.98 -4.35
N MET A 49 7.35 11.86 -3.71
CA MET A 49 6.46 10.72 -3.62
C MET A 49 6.08 10.46 -2.16
N ARG A 50 4.94 9.82 -1.95
CA ARG A 50 4.51 9.33 -0.63
C ARG A 50 4.87 7.87 -0.48
N TYR A 51 5.77 7.59 0.46
CA TYR A 51 6.16 6.26 0.86
C TYR A 51 5.31 5.83 2.06
N ARG A 52 4.68 4.66 1.96
CA ARG A 52 3.86 4.06 3.02
C ARG A 52 4.29 2.63 3.29
N LEU A 53 4.42 2.29 4.57
CA LEU A 53 4.53 0.91 5.03
C LEU A 53 3.18 0.45 5.58
N LEU A 54 2.83 -0.78 5.25
CA LEU A 54 1.57 -1.41 5.60
C LEU A 54 1.82 -2.59 6.53
N GLU A 55 0.87 -2.84 7.40
CA GLU A 55 0.81 -4.04 8.22
C GLU A 55 -0.56 -4.69 8.14
N CYS A 56 -0.58 -6.02 8.28
CA CYS A 56 -1.81 -6.79 8.21
C CYS A 56 -2.75 -6.45 9.40
N SER A 57 -3.99 -6.06 9.12
CA SER A 57 -5.08 -5.88 10.09
C SER A 57 -6.26 -6.82 9.84
N SER A 58 -6.01 -7.90 9.08
CA SER A 58 -6.97 -8.97 8.81
C SER A 58 -7.38 -9.74 10.08
N GLU A 59 -8.66 -9.71 10.41
CA GLU A 59 -9.23 -10.53 11.50
C GLU A 59 -9.11 -12.03 11.21
N THR A 60 -9.11 -12.46 9.94
CA THR A 60 -8.87 -13.88 9.61
C THR A 60 -7.43 -14.30 9.88
N CYS A 61 -6.46 -13.41 9.72
CA CYS A 61 -5.07 -13.68 10.11
C CYS A 61 -4.91 -13.71 11.64
N LYS A 62 -5.56 -12.77 12.33
CA LYS A 62 -5.56 -12.67 13.80
C LYS A 62 -6.21 -13.89 14.48
N GLY A 63 -7.24 -14.46 13.85
CA GLY A 63 -7.90 -15.67 14.36
C GLY A 63 -7.09 -16.96 14.22
N VAL A 64 -6.12 -17.03 13.29
CA VAL A 64 -5.31 -18.24 13.07
C VAL A 64 -4.14 -18.34 14.05
N SER A 65 -3.59 -17.22 14.52
CA SER A 65 -2.43 -17.21 15.40
C SER A 65 -2.50 -16.07 16.42
N PRO A 66 -2.11 -16.32 17.69
CA PRO A 66 -1.95 -15.26 18.68
C PRO A 66 -0.74 -14.36 18.38
N VAL A 67 0.17 -14.78 17.49
CA VAL A 67 1.32 -13.99 17.05
C VAL A 67 0.90 -13.07 15.91
N LYS A 68 1.41 -11.84 15.92
CA LYS A 68 1.15 -10.86 14.85
C LYS A 68 1.52 -11.44 13.48
N CYS A 69 0.61 -11.25 12.52
CA CYS A 69 0.83 -11.62 11.12
C CYS A 69 2.12 -10.98 10.59
N THR A 70 2.95 -11.78 9.93
CA THR A 70 4.28 -11.35 9.47
C THR A 70 4.24 -10.65 8.12
N TRP A 71 3.11 -10.70 7.41
CA TRP A 71 2.91 -9.96 6.17
C TRP A 71 3.09 -8.46 6.37
N ARG A 72 3.83 -7.85 5.46
CA ARG A 72 4.02 -6.40 5.35
C ARG A 72 3.80 -5.97 3.91
N GLY A 73 3.24 -4.78 3.75
CA GLY A 73 3.14 -4.12 2.45
C GLY A 73 3.99 -2.85 2.39
N LYS A 74 4.29 -2.42 1.18
CA LYS A 74 4.89 -1.12 0.89
C LYS A 74 4.17 -0.52 -0.31
N MET A 75 3.79 0.75 -0.21
CA MET A 75 3.28 1.53 -1.33
C MET A 75 4.11 2.79 -1.51
N VAL A 76 4.49 3.09 -2.75
CA VAL A 76 5.08 4.38 -3.12
C VAL A 76 4.19 5.01 -4.17
N THR A 77 3.71 6.22 -3.91
CA THR A 77 2.81 6.94 -4.81
C THR A 77 3.45 8.26 -5.21
N CYS A 78 3.66 8.49 -6.51
CA CYS A 78 4.07 9.79 -7.02
C CYS A 78 3.01 10.84 -6.63
N LEU A 79 3.42 12.01 -6.11
CA LEU A 79 2.46 13.06 -5.75
C LEU A 79 2.09 13.97 -6.93
N ASP A 80 2.73 13.80 -8.07
CA ASP A 80 2.50 14.58 -9.28
C ASP A 80 1.66 13.78 -10.30
N SER A 81 2.12 12.59 -10.70
CA SER A 81 1.41 11.72 -11.66
C SER A 81 0.40 10.78 -11.02
N GLU A 82 0.36 10.68 -9.69
CA GLU A 82 -0.43 9.69 -8.93
C GLU A 82 -0.12 8.21 -9.22
N HIS A 83 0.89 7.91 -10.07
CA HIS A 83 1.37 6.55 -10.30
C HIS A 83 1.86 5.90 -9.01
N VAL A 84 1.68 4.58 -8.91
CA VAL A 84 1.96 3.82 -7.70
C VAL A 84 2.73 2.55 -7.99
N SER A 85 3.63 2.20 -7.07
CA SER A 85 4.23 0.86 -7.00
C SER A 85 3.91 0.21 -5.65
N ILE A 86 3.50 -1.05 -5.67
CA ILE A 86 3.00 -1.82 -4.54
C ILE A 86 3.86 -3.08 -4.40
N PHE A 87 4.34 -3.31 -3.19
CA PHE A 87 5.21 -4.43 -2.86
C PHE A 87 4.74 -5.12 -1.58
N GLU A 88 5.15 -6.36 -1.41
CA GLU A 88 4.92 -7.12 -0.18
C GLU A 88 6.17 -7.85 0.32
N PHE A 89 6.10 -8.26 1.58
CA PHE A 89 7.08 -9.10 2.23
C PHE A 89 6.41 -10.02 3.24
N GLY A 90 6.90 -11.26 3.35
CA GLY A 90 6.31 -12.27 4.20
C GLY A 90 5.00 -12.83 3.63
N GLU A 91 4.28 -13.58 4.46
CA GLU A 91 3.04 -14.25 4.08
C GLU A 91 1.96 -13.94 5.11
N HIS A 92 0.70 -13.94 4.66
CA HIS A 92 -0.42 -13.84 5.59
C HIS A 92 -0.54 -15.14 6.40
N SER A 93 -0.84 -15.02 7.70
CA SER A 93 -1.06 -16.19 8.58
C SER A 93 -2.27 -17.03 8.19
N SER A 94 -3.21 -16.46 7.43
CA SER A 94 -4.39 -17.16 6.91
C SER A 94 -4.45 -17.00 5.40
N ALA A 95 -4.85 -18.05 4.67
CA ALA A 95 -5.20 -17.95 3.25
C ALA A 95 -6.58 -17.31 3.05
N THR A 96 -7.50 -17.46 4.01
CA THR A 96 -8.89 -16.98 3.93
C THR A 96 -8.97 -15.48 3.70
N ALA A 97 -9.53 -15.07 2.56
CA ALA A 97 -9.69 -13.67 2.22
C ALA A 97 -10.42 -12.91 3.33
N SER A 98 -9.95 -11.69 3.60
CA SER A 98 -10.65 -10.72 4.44
C SER A 98 -10.60 -9.41 3.67
N PRO A 99 -11.62 -9.12 2.84
CA PRO A 99 -11.63 -7.92 2.03
C PRO A 99 -11.37 -6.70 2.90
N GLY A 100 -10.46 -5.83 2.46
CA GLY A 100 -10.19 -4.57 3.13
C GLY A 100 -11.48 -3.79 3.39
N HIS A 101 -11.50 -2.99 4.46
CA HIS A 101 -12.57 -2.02 4.68
C HIS A 101 -12.80 -1.21 3.40
N LYS A 102 -14.07 -0.89 3.09
CA LYS A 102 -14.43 -0.03 1.95
C LYS A 102 -13.64 1.27 2.06
N LYS A 103 -12.69 1.46 1.14
CA LYS A 103 -11.95 2.71 0.99
C LYS A 103 -12.74 3.64 0.08
N LEU A 104 -12.57 4.94 0.27
CA LEU A 104 -13.10 5.93 -0.67
C LEU A 104 -12.52 5.63 -2.06
N SER A 105 -13.38 5.59 -3.08
CA SER A 105 -12.95 5.49 -4.48
C SER A 105 -12.15 6.73 -4.89
N LEU A 106 -11.41 6.66 -6.00
CA LEU A 106 -10.76 7.84 -6.58
C LEU A 106 -11.73 9.01 -6.78
N ALA A 107 -12.96 8.75 -7.26
CA ALA A 107 -13.99 9.77 -7.43
C ALA A 107 -14.42 10.41 -6.10
N GLN A 108 -14.60 9.60 -5.05
CA GLN A 108 -14.92 10.10 -3.71
C GLN A 108 -13.77 10.92 -3.12
N LYS A 109 -12.52 10.49 -3.33
CA LYS A 109 -11.34 11.24 -2.91
C LYS A 109 -11.23 12.58 -3.63
N ALA A 110 -11.47 12.60 -4.95
CA ALA A 110 -11.47 13.83 -5.75
C ALA A 110 -12.54 14.80 -5.24
N PHE A 111 -13.77 14.32 -5.08
CA PHE A 111 -14.87 15.11 -4.53
C PHE A 111 -14.52 15.71 -3.15
N CYS A 112 -13.93 14.92 -2.25
CA CYS A 112 -13.51 15.43 -0.94
C CYS A 112 -12.40 16.48 -1.02
N ARG A 113 -11.51 16.44 -2.03
CA ARG A 113 -10.47 17.46 -2.25
C ARG A 113 -11.06 18.76 -2.77
N ASP A 114 -12.07 18.67 -3.65
CA ASP A 114 -12.74 19.85 -4.22
C ASP A 114 -13.54 20.63 -3.17
N LEU A 115 -13.85 20.00 -2.03
CA LEU A 115 -14.57 20.61 -0.91
C LEU A 115 -13.65 21.29 0.14
N ALA A 116 -12.32 21.17 0.03
CA ALA A 116 -11.35 21.68 1.00
C ALA A 116 -10.70 22.99 0.53
#